data_AF-A0AB38KGS6-F1
#
_entry.id   AF-A0AB38KGS6-F1
#
_cell.length_a   1.000
_cell.length_b   1.000
_cell.length_c   1.000
_cell.angle_alpha   90.00
_cell.angle_beta   90.00
_cell.angle_gamma   90.00
#
_symmetry.space_group_name_H-M   'P 1'
#
loop_
_entity.id
_entity.type
_entity.pdbx_description
1 polymer ?
#
loop_
_entity_poly.entity_id
_entity_poly.type
_entity_poly.pdbx_seq_one_letter_code
_entity_poly.pdbx_strand_id
1 'polypeptide(L)'
;MQKFLIVLGLCLMLAISANAQSPKEAKPSFDCSKATTKVEKMICNDEGGELQKLDRLYSKLYFSILKSIPKNTKEGQKTREKLKYFNHSVMSNRNIFQCYFVAPFETKKQEDRQSNYCIKQIYLEAIATLAFKMIDSEANREKWGFNERMKDFVVPIENSNGAYDMNIEFLPDYNLFNNFFENTTQSIVIDFMAYNIMQWNYFLVDVRINEANADLFDEAVEKYKIYYEKLYQAFTKDKKLNKLLGN
;
A
#
# COMPACT_ATOMS: atom_id res chain seq x y z
N MET A 1 30.86 54.56 -19.26
CA MET A 1 29.99 53.40 -19.57
C MET A 1 30.63 52.06 -19.15
N GLN A 2 31.23 51.99 -17.96
CA GLN A 2 31.93 50.77 -17.48
C GLN A 2 31.43 50.32 -16.10
N LYS A 3 30.66 51.17 -15.40
CA LYS A 3 30.08 50.87 -14.08
C LYS A 3 28.69 50.21 -14.16
N PHE A 4 27.98 50.33 -15.30
CA PHE A 4 26.65 49.71 -15.48
C PHE A 4 26.69 48.26 -16.01
N LEU A 5 27.81 47.84 -16.63
CA LEU A 5 27.96 46.48 -17.16
C LEU A 5 28.26 45.43 -16.08
N ILE A 6 28.85 45.86 -14.96
CA ILE A 6 29.20 44.95 -13.84
C ILE A 6 27.96 44.56 -13.02
N VAL A 7 26.96 45.46 -12.95
CA VAL A 7 25.71 45.20 -12.21
C VAL A 7 24.79 44.24 -12.97
N LEU A 8 24.76 44.30 -14.31
CA LEU A 8 23.95 43.36 -15.12
C LEU A 8 24.55 41.94 -15.14
N GLY A 9 25.87 41.81 -15.06
CA GLY A 9 26.55 40.51 -15.00
C GLY A 9 26.33 39.76 -13.68
N LEU A 10 26.17 40.48 -12.56
CA LEU A 10 25.91 39.88 -11.25
C LEU A 10 24.45 39.45 -11.04
N CYS A 11 23.49 40.05 -11.74
CA CYS A 11 22.08 39.60 -11.69
C CYS A 11 21.81 38.35 -12.54
N LEU A 12 22.61 38.08 -13.58
CA LEU A 12 22.43 36.91 -14.46
C LEU A 12 22.95 35.60 -13.85
N MET A 13 23.84 35.67 -12.86
CA MET A 13 24.40 34.49 -12.18
C MET A 13 23.54 33.99 -11.01
N LEU A 14 22.51 34.73 -10.60
CA LEU A 14 21.56 34.32 -9.55
C LEU A 14 20.33 33.59 -10.09
N ALA A 15 20.19 33.45 -11.42
CA ALA A 15 19.08 32.73 -12.05
C ALA A 15 19.33 31.23 -12.23
N ILE A 16 20.51 30.72 -11.86
CA ILE A 16 20.69 29.29 -11.62
C ILE A 16 20.32 29.04 -10.16
N SER A 17 19.02 29.21 -9.86
CA SER A 17 18.39 28.41 -8.82
C SER A 17 18.58 26.96 -9.25
N ALA A 18 19.74 26.40 -8.92
CA ALA A 18 19.85 24.98 -8.72
C ALA A 18 18.65 24.65 -7.83
N ASN A 19 17.67 23.94 -8.41
CA ASN A 19 16.94 22.95 -7.64
C ASN A 19 18.00 21.96 -7.18
N ALA A 20 18.81 22.36 -6.20
CA ALA A 20 19.53 21.48 -5.31
C ALA A 20 18.44 20.86 -4.45
N GLN A 21 17.62 20.05 -5.11
CA GLN A 21 16.62 19.21 -4.50
C GLN A 21 17.42 18.39 -3.49
N SER A 22 17.13 18.62 -2.22
CA SER A 22 17.88 18.04 -1.12
C SER A 22 18.06 16.54 -1.39
N PRO A 23 19.27 15.97 -1.22
CA PRO A 23 19.49 14.52 -1.36
C PRO A 23 18.58 13.67 -0.44
N LYS A 24 17.85 14.33 0.48
CA LYS A 24 16.90 13.73 1.41
C LYS A 24 15.44 13.79 0.97
N GLU A 25 15.08 14.45 -0.14
CA GLU A 25 13.71 14.40 -0.63
C GLU A 25 13.39 12.99 -1.13
N ALA A 26 12.34 12.39 -0.57
CA ALA A 26 11.82 11.14 -1.07
C ALA A 26 11.45 11.35 -2.55
N LYS A 27 11.95 10.50 -3.43
CA LYS A 27 11.53 10.50 -4.84
C LYS A 27 10.67 9.25 -5.05
N PRO A 28 9.58 9.33 -5.84
CA PRO A 28 8.85 8.14 -6.21
C PRO A 28 9.71 7.23 -7.09
N SER A 29 9.21 6.04 -7.37
CA SER A 29 9.86 5.02 -8.20
C SER A 29 9.89 5.34 -9.69
N PHE A 30 9.23 6.42 -10.12
CA PHE A 30 9.15 6.89 -11.50
C PHE A 30 9.63 8.34 -11.63
N ASP A 31 9.90 8.76 -12.87
CA ASP A 31 10.35 10.11 -13.20
C ASP A 31 9.17 11.09 -13.20
N CYS A 32 9.16 12.03 -12.25
CA CYS A 32 8.09 13.01 -12.12
C CYS A 32 7.95 13.93 -13.34
N SER A 33 9.01 14.15 -14.14
CA SER A 33 8.86 14.92 -15.38
C SER A 33 8.08 14.17 -16.46
N LYS A 34 7.86 12.87 -16.27
CA LYS A 34 7.09 11.99 -17.16
C LYS A 34 5.72 11.61 -16.58
N ALA A 35 5.32 12.20 -15.46
CA ALA A 35 4.01 11.96 -14.85
C ALA A 35 2.89 12.39 -15.81
N THR A 36 2.03 11.44 -16.20
CA THR A 36 0.92 11.69 -17.13
C THR A 36 -0.43 11.65 -16.43
N THR A 37 -0.58 10.77 -15.45
CA THR A 37 -1.85 10.56 -14.73
C THR A 37 -2.04 11.56 -13.58
N LYS A 38 -3.29 11.79 -13.17
CA LYS A 38 -3.61 12.62 -12.00
C LYS A 38 -2.91 12.09 -10.74
N VAL A 39 -2.90 10.77 -10.56
CA VAL A 39 -2.31 10.12 -9.39
C VAL A 39 -0.79 10.25 -9.37
N GLU A 40 -0.11 10.08 -10.51
CA GLU A 40 1.33 10.34 -10.60
C GLU A 40 1.68 11.78 -10.23
N LYS A 41 0.88 12.76 -10.71
CA LYS A 41 1.06 14.17 -10.35
C LYS A 41 0.82 14.41 -8.85
N MET A 42 -0.19 13.77 -8.25
CA MET A 42 -0.44 13.84 -6.80
C MET A 42 0.74 13.29 -6.00
N ILE A 43 1.29 12.13 -6.40
CA ILE A 43 2.47 11.54 -5.76
C ILE A 43 3.68 12.49 -5.91
N CYS A 44 3.90 13.04 -7.10
CA CYS A 44 5.03 13.95 -7.34
C CYS A 44 4.95 15.25 -6.56
N ASN A 45 3.74 15.79 -6.36
CA ASN A 45 3.51 17.06 -5.68
C ASN A 45 3.17 16.89 -4.18
N ASP A 46 3.35 15.70 -3.61
CA ASP A 46 3.14 15.44 -2.19
C ASP A 46 4.22 16.14 -1.36
N GLU A 47 3.94 17.34 -0.85
CA GLU A 47 4.89 18.17 -0.09
C GLU A 47 5.45 17.47 1.15
N GLY A 48 4.66 16.58 1.77
CA GLY A 48 5.11 15.76 2.91
C GLY A 48 6.03 14.60 2.53
N GLY A 49 6.14 14.28 1.24
CA GLY A 49 6.98 13.21 0.68
C GLY A 49 6.60 11.78 1.08
N GLU A 50 5.45 11.60 1.72
CA GLU A 50 4.99 10.33 2.24
C GLU A 50 4.51 9.41 1.12
N LEU A 51 3.75 9.93 0.16
CA LEU A 51 3.33 9.21 -1.04
C LEU A 51 4.54 8.80 -1.89
N GLN A 52 5.50 9.71 -2.04
CA GLN A 52 6.76 9.44 -2.76
C GLN A 52 7.53 8.30 -2.08
N LYS A 53 7.62 8.34 -0.73
CA LYS A 53 8.26 7.29 0.06
C LYS A 53 7.54 5.95 -0.07
N LEU A 54 6.20 5.92 0.04
CA LEU A 54 5.41 4.69 -0.06
C LEU A 54 5.48 4.07 -1.46
N ASP A 55 5.34 4.87 -2.52
CA ASP A 55 5.50 4.40 -3.90
C ASP A 55 6.88 3.76 -4.12
N ARG A 56 7.95 4.46 -3.69
CA ARG A 56 9.31 3.96 -3.77
C ARG A 56 9.52 2.70 -2.94
N LEU A 57 8.97 2.65 -1.73
CA LEU A 57 9.09 1.50 -0.83
C LEU A 57 8.42 0.26 -1.41
N TYR A 58 7.17 0.40 -1.85
CA TYR A 58 6.41 -0.68 -2.51
C TYR A 58 7.16 -1.20 -3.74
N SER A 59 7.60 -0.31 -4.63
CA SER A 59 8.33 -0.69 -5.84
C SER A 59 9.60 -1.47 -5.53
N LYS A 60 10.41 -0.99 -4.58
CA LYS A 60 11.63 -1.68 -4.16
C LYS A 60 11.36 -3.03 -3.50
N LEU A 61 10.32 -3.13 -2.67
CA LEU A 61 9.89 -4.40 -2.07
C LEU A 61 9.48 -5.40 -3.16
N TYR A 62 8.58 -4.99 -4.06
CA TYR A 62 8.10 -5.82 -5.17
C TYR A 62 9.26 -6.36 -6.03
N PHE A 63 10.18 -5.50 -6.47
CA PHE A 63 11.31 -5.94 -7.29
C PHE A 63 12.30 -6.82 -6.51
N SER A 64 12.48 -6.60 -5.21
CA SER A 64 13.33 -7.44 -4.37
C SER A 64 12.76 -8.84 -4.18
N ILE A 65 11.44 -8.94 -3.98
CA ILE A 65 10.73 -10.23 -3.95
C ILE A 65 10.87 -10.92 -5.31
N LEU A 66 10.54 -10.21 -6.40
CA LEU A 66 10.63 -10.75 -7.75
C LEU A 66 12.04 -11.26 -8.07
N LYS A 67 13.10 -10.57 -7.62
CA LYS A 67 14.50 -11.01 -7.79
C LYS A 67 14.83 -12.27 -6.98
N SER A 68 14.17 -12.47 -5.84
CA SER A 68 14.37 -13.63 -4.96
C SER A 68 13.74 -14.92 -5.51
N ILE A 69 12.83 -14.81 -6.48
CA ILE A 69 12.16 -15.97 -7.10
C ILE A 69 12.97 -16.50 -8.31
N PRO A 70 13.35 -17.79 -8.36
CA PRO A 70 14.07 -18.39 -9.49
C PRO A 70 13.35 -18.19 -10.83
N LYS A 71 14.12 -17.89 -11.88
CA LYS A 71 13.60 -17.70 -13.24
C LYS A 71 13.62 -18.96 -14.10
N ASN A 72 14.38 -19.97 -13.69
CA ASN A 72 14.70 -21.17 -14.45
C ASN A 72 13.95 -22.42 -13.96
N THR A 73 13.07 -22.30 -12.97
CA THR A 73 12.19 -23.40 -12.53
C THR A 73 10.75 -23.11 -12.96
N LYS A 74 9.98 -24.17 -13.27
CA LYS A 74 8.56 -24.05 -13.65
C LYS A 74 7.74 -23.34 -12.57
N GLU A 75 8.00 -23.69 -11.31
CA GLU A 75 7.35 -23.10 -10.15
C GLU A 75 7.73 -21.62 -9.97
N GLY A 76 9.02 -21.30 -10.07
CA GLY A 76 9.49 -19.91 -9.99
C GLY A 76 8.89 -19.04 -11.10
N GLN A 77 8.79 -19.56 -12.32
CA GLN A 77 8.10 -18.87 -13.43
C GLN A 77 6.63 -18.60 -13.10
N LYS A 78 5.88 -19.60 -12.62
CA LYS A 78 4.47 -19.44 -12.20
C LYS A 78 4.32 -18.37 -11.11
N THR A 79 5.18 -18.41 -10.09
CA THR A 79 5.16 -17.43 -8.98
C THR A 79 5.49 -16.01 -9.46
N ARG A 80 6.45 -15.87 -10.39
CA ARG A 80 6.78 -14.56 -11.00
C ARG A 80 5.62 -13.99 -11.81
N GLU A 81 4.87 -14.82 -12.54
CA GLU A 81 3.66 -14.36 -13.26
C GLU A 81 2.55 -13.91 -12.30
N LYS A 82 2.31 -14.66 -11.22
CA LYS A 82 1.36 -14.25 -10.17
C LYS A 82 1.74 -12.91 -9.53
N LEU A 83 3.03 -12.73 -9.21
CA LEU A 83 3.58 -11.46 -8.71
C LEU A 83 3.36 -10.30 -9.67
N LYS A 84 3.60 -10.50 -10.98
CA LYS A 84 3.37 -9.48 -12.00
C LYS A 84 1.90 -9.10 -12.10
N TYR A 85 1.00 -10.09 -12.08
CA TYR A 85 -0.44 -9.86 -12.08
C TYR A 85 -0.88 -9.06 -10.85
N PHE A 86 -0.38 -9.43 -9.66
CA PHE A 86 -0.61 -8.66 -8.43
C PHE A 86 -0.16 -7.21 -8.59
N ASN A 87 1.07 -6.97 -9.05
CA ASN A 87 1.57 -5.61 -9.25
C ASN A 87 0.74 -4.82 -10.27
N HIS A 88 0.31 -5.46 -11.36
CA HIS A 88 -0.59 -4.83 -12.33
C HIS A 88 -1.91 -4.41 -11.67
N SER A 89 -2.50 -5.27 -10.84
CA SER A 89 -3.72 -4.96 -10.08
C SER A 89 -3.52 -3.78 -9.13
N VAL A 90 -2.42 -3.76 -8.36
CA VAL A 90 -2.11 -2.64 -7.45
C VAL A 90 -1.97 -1.33 -8.23
N MET A 91 -1.23 -1.30 -9.35
CA MET A 91 -1.05 -0.09 -10.16
C MET A 91 -2.36 0.35 -10.82
N SER A 92 -3.19 -0.60 -11.27
CA SER A 92 -4.51 -0.33 -11.82
C SER A 92 -5.42 0.30 -10.76
N ASN A 93 -5.50 -0.31 -9.58
CA ASN A 93 -6.28 0.20 -8.45
C ASN A 93 -5.79 1.58 -8.03
N ARG A 94 -4.47 1.77 -7.92
CA ARG A 94 -3.88 3.09 -7.63
C ARG A 94 -4.38 4.18 -8.59
N ASN A 95 -4.47 3.87 -9.88
CA ASN A 95 -4.80 4.85 -10.91
C ASN A 95 -6.32 5.07 -11.10
N ILE A 96 -7.14 4.05 -10.84
CA ILE A 96 -8.58 4.04 -11.19
C ILE A 96 -9.47 4.13 -9.95
N PHE A 97 -9.01 3.59 -8.82
CA PHE A 97 -9.89 3.29 -7.69
C PHE A 97 -10.19 4.53 -6.85
N GLN A 98 -11.48 4.70 -6.58
CA GLN A 98 -12.05 5.64 -5.63
C GLN A 98 -12.18 4.90 -4.30
N CYS A 99 -11.62 5.39 -3.20
CA CYS A 99 -11.73 4.64 -1.96
C CYS A 99 -13.17 4.52 -1.48
N TYR A 100 -13.64 3.29 -1.37
CA TYR A 100 -14.96 3.02 -0.81
C TYR A 100 -14.98 3.17 0.71
N PHE A 101 -13.84 3.03 1.41
CA PHE A 101 -13.76 2.97 2.89
C PHE A 101 -13.12 4.20 3.56
N VAL A 102 -13.17 5.36 2.92
CA VAL A 102 -12.51 6.59 3.43
C VAL A 102 -13.45 7.52 4.16
N ALA A 103 -14.73 7.47 3.82
CA ALA A 103 -15.74 8.31 4.41
C ALA A 103 -16.91 7.46 4.92
N PRO A 104 -17.44 7.75 6.12
CA PRO A 104 -18.68 7.14 6.60
C PRO A 104 -19.81 7.39 5.59
N PHE A 105 -20.70 6.41 5.40
CA PHE A 105 -21.84 6.44 4.50
C PHE A 105 -22.73 7.66 4.75
N GLU A 106 -23.04 7.94 6.03
CA GLU A 106 -23.90 9.06 6.41
C GLU A 106 -23.36 10.41 5.99
N THR A 107 -22.03 10.54 5.89
CA THR A 107 -21.41 11.82 5.53
C THR A 107 -21.65 12.20 4.07
N LYS A 108 -22.07 11.27 3.20
CA LYS A 108 -22.32 11.45 1.74
C LYS A 108 -21.22 12.21 0.98
N LYS A 109 -20.02 12.34 1.55
CA LYS A 109 -18.88 13.08 0.96
C LYS A 109 -18.15 12.18 -0.04
N GLN A 110 -18.79 11.99 -1.19
CA GLN A 110 -18.27 11.25 -2.33
C GLN A 110 -17.09 11.97 -3.02
N GLU A 111 -16.91 13.28 -2.77
CA GLU A 111 -15.87 14.11 -3.41
C GLU A 111 -14.44 13.86 -2.87
N ASP A 112 -14.27 13.19 -1.72
CA ASP A 112 -12.95 12.87 -1.14
C ASP A 112 -12.32 11.55 -1.64
N ARG A 113 -12.98 10.87 -2.60
CA ARG A 113 -12.58 9.53 -3.06
C ARG A 113 -11.29 9.47 -3.90
N GLN A 114 -10.69 10.62 -4.24
CA GLN A 114 -9.35 10.73 -4.84
C GLN A 114 -8.45 11.64 -3.98
N SER A 115 -8.27 11.25 -2.72
CA SER A 115 -7.40 11.95 -1.76
C SER A 115 -6.03 11.28 -1.65
N ASN A 116 -5.05 11.97 -1.06
CA ASN A 116 -3.75 11.37 -0.74
C ASN A 116 -3.92 10.14 0.16
N TYR A 117 -4.90 10.15 1.06
CA TYR A 117 -5.24 9.02 1.92
C TYR A 117 -5.50 7.75 1.10
N CYS A 118 -6.20 7.86 -0.02
CA CYS A 118 -6.49 6.72 -0.89
C CYS A 118 -5.26 6.05 -1.48
N ILE A 119 -4.37 6.88 -2.01
CA ILE A 119 -3.14 6.39 -2.63
C ILE A 119 -2.26 5.73 -1.55
N LYS A 120 -2.19 6.34 -0.36
CA LYS A 120 -1.50 5.74 0.79
C LYS A 120 -2.10 4.38 1.16
N GLN A 121 -3.43 4.28 1.21
CA GLN A 121 -4.14 3.03 1.50
C GLN A 121 -3.74 1.91 0.57
N ILE A 122 -3.76 2.16 -0.73
CA ILE A 122 -3.43 1.17 -1.75
C ILE A 122 -1.98 0.65 -1.58
N TYR A 123 -1.02 1.54 -1.31
CA TYR A 123 0.36 1.11 -1.08
C TYR A 123 0.52 0.30 0.21
N LEU A 124 -0.12 0.72 1.29
CA LEU A 124 -0.02 0.03 2.58
C LEU A 124 -0.68 -1.35 2.52
N GLU A 125 -1.86 -1.46 1.93
CA GLU A 125 -2.53 -2.75 1.66
C GLU A 125 -1.67 -3.65 0.78
N ALA A 126 -1.03 -3.10 -0.26
CA ALA A 126 -0.17 -3.88 -1.14
C ALA A 126 1.07 -4.41 -0.42
N ILE A 127 1.73 -3.59 0.40
CA ILE A 127 2.87 -4.01 1.23
C ILE A 127 2.44 -5.05 2.27
N ALA A 128 1.31 -4.84 2.95
CA ALA A 128 0.77 -5.80 3.93
C ALA A 128 0.39 -7.13 3.28
N THR A 129 -0.21 -7.10 2.09
CA THR A 129 -0.55 -8.30 1.33
C THR A 129 0.71 -9.07 0.97
N LEU A 130 1.76 -8.41 0.47
CA LEU A 130 3.04 -9.06 0.18
C LEU A 130 3.65 -9.66 1.45
N ALA A 131 3.67 -8.91 2.55
CA ALA A 131 4.19 -9.36 3.83
C ALA A 131 3.43 -10.60 4.35
N PHE A 132 2.10 -10.55 4.35
CA PHE A 132 1.25 -11.65 4.77
C PHE A 132 1.44 -12.88 3.91
N LYS A 133 1.44 -12.73 2.57
CA LYS A 133 1.59 -13.86 1.65
C LYS A 133 2.94 -14.58 1.76
N MET A 134 3.99 -13.93 2.29
CA MET A 134 5.27 -14.59 2.60
C MET A 134 5.20 -15.54 3.80
N ILE A 135 4.17 -15.42 4.66
CA ILE A 135 3.98 -16.22 5.88
C ILE A 135 2.65 -16.98 5.88
N ASP A 136 1.81 -16.76 4.88
CA ASP A 136 0.45 -17.30 4.80
C ASP A 136 0.46 -18.80 4.47
N SER A 137 0.24 -19.64 5.48
CA SER A 137 0.05 -21.08 5.33
C SER A 137 -1.05 -21.56 6.27
N GLU A 138 -1.67 -22.71 5.96
CA GLU A 138 -2.73 -23.29 6.81
C GLU A 138 -2.26 -23.48 8.26
N ALA A 139 -1.08 -24.09 8.45
CA ALA A 139 -0.49 -24.28 9.77
C ALA A 139 -0.23 -22.96 10.52
N ASN A 140 0.19 -21.91 9.80
CA ASN A 140 0.39 -20.59 10.40
C ASN A 140 -0.94 -19.93 10.76
N ARG A 141 -1.96 -20.02 9.89
CA ARG A 141 -3.31 -19.50 10.16
C ARG A 141 -3.92 -20.14 11.41
N GLU A 142 -3.77 -21.47 11.56
CA GLU A 142 -4.20 -22.19 12.76
C GLU A 142 -3.47 -21.68 14.01
N LYS A 143 -2.13 -21.61 13.96
CA LYS A 143 -1.29 -21.11 15.06
C LYS A 143 -1.67 -19.71 15.52
N TRP A 144 -2.06 -18.82 14.60
CA TRP A 144 -2.43 -17.44 14.93
C TRP A 144 -3.87 -17.30 15.43
N GLY A 145 -4.67 -18.37 15.38
CA GLY A 145 -6.12 -18.30 15.58
C GLY A 145 -6.78 -17.39 14.54
N PHE A 146 -6.29 -17.41 13.29
CA PHE A 146 -6.67 -16.44 12.26
C PHE A 146 -8.18 -16.42 11.99
N ASN A 147 -8.82 -17.60 12.01
CA ASN A 147 -10.26 -17.72 11.84
C ASN A 147 -11.04 -17.08 13.00
N GLU A 148 -10.58 -17.23 14.25
CA GLU A 148 -11.22 -16.57 15.39
C GLU A 148 -11.05 -15.05 15.32
N ARG A 149 -9.86 -14.56 14.93
CA ARG A 149 -9.64 -13.13 14.69
C ARG A 149 -10.61 -12.56 13.66
N MET A 150 -10.95 -13.32 12.62
CA MET A 150 -11.93 -12.89 11.63
C MET A 150 -13.36 -12.82 12.19
N LYS A 151 -13.73 -13.71 13.13
CA LYS A 151 -15.08 -13.74 13.75
C LYS A 151 -15.35 -12.58 14.70
N ASP A 152 -14.31 -11.98 15.28
CA ASP A 152 -14.43 -10.81 16.16
C ASP A 152 -14.89 -9.53 15.44
N PHE A 153 -15.09 -9.60 14.12
CA PHE A 153 -15.53 -8.49 13.29
C PHE A 153 -17.02 -8.59 12.94
N VAL A 154 -17.64 -7.41 12.83
CA VAL A 154 -19.06 -7.11 13.05
C VAL A 154 -20.06 -7.89 12.18
N VAL A 155 -19.64 -8.59 11.12
CA VAL A 155 -20.54 -9.39 10.27
C VAL A 155 -19.88 -10.72 9.89
N PRO A 156 -20.19 -11.83 10.60
CA PRO A 156 -19.74 -13.15 10.20
C PRO A 156 -20.53 -13.59 8.97
N ILE A 157 -19.92 -13.52 7.79
CA ILE A 157 -20.49 -14.10 6.59
C ILE A 157 -20.16 -15.59 6.59
N GLU A 158 -21.15 -16.42 6.90
CA GLU A 158 -21.13 -17.84 6.55
C GLU A 158 -21.33 -17.97 5.04
N ASN A 159 -20.23 -17.96 4.28
CA ASN A 159 -20.29 -18.36 2.88
C ASN A 159 -20.43 -19.89 2.81
N SER A 160 -21.56 -20.38 2.30
CA SER A 160 -21.81 -21.81 2.03
C SER A 160 -20.82 -22.41 1.02
N ASN A 161 -20.06 -21.58 0.30
CA ASN A 161 -18.99 -21.96 -0.63
C ASN A 161 -17.57 -21.66 -0.13
N GLY A 162 -17.38 -21.47 1.18
CA GLY A 162 -16.06 -21.26 1.77
C GLY A 162 -15.58 -19.81 1.61
N ALA A 163 -14.71 -19.37 2.54
CA ALA A 163 -14.13 -18.04 2.54
C ALA A 163 -13.73 -17.60 1.13
N TYR A 164 -14.00 -16.33 0.75
CA TYR A 164 -13.32 -15.76 -0.40
C TYR A 164 -11.84 -15.73 -0.06
N ASP A 165 -11.17 -16.80 -0.46
CA ASP A 165 -9.73 -16.87 -0.51
C ASP A 165 -9.34 -15.70 -1.41
N MET A 166 -8.54 -14.78 -0.89
CA MET A 166 -7.68 -14.01 -1.77
C MET A 166 -6.84 -15.05 -2.48
N ASN A 167 -7.36 -15.54 -3.63
CA ASN A 167 -7.00 -16.70 -4.46
C ASN A 167 -5.59 -16.50 -5.06
N ILE A 168 -4.68 -16.27 -4.14
CA ILE A 168 -3.38 -15.63 -4.29
C ILE A 168 -2.47 -16.45 -3.37
N GLU A 169 -2.37 -17.74 -3.66
CA GLU A 169 -1.31 -18.59 -3.11
C GLU A 169 -0.03 -18.26 -3.89
N PHE A 170 0.75 -17.29 -3.44
CA PHE A 170 2.12 -17.10 -3.90
C PHE A 170 2.99 -16.61 -2.74
N LEU A 171 4.26 -17.03 -2.71
CA LEU A 171 5.32 -16.75 -1.71
C LEU A 171 5.52 -17.64 -0.46
N PRO A 172 4.59 -18.45 0.07
CA PRO A 172 4.84 -19.12 1.36
C PRO A 172 6.06 -20.05 1.30
N ASP A 173 6.27 -20.69 0.16
CA ASP A 173 7.38 -21.64 -0.07
C ASP A 173 8.77 -20.98 -0.13
N TYR A 174 8.82 -19.64 -0.25
CA TYR A 174 10.08 -18.90 -0.33
C TYR A 174 10.53 -18.31 1.02
N ASN A 175 9.69 -18.36 2.06
CA ASN A 175 9.98 -17.89 3.42
C ASN A 175 10.70 -16.52 3.47
N LEU A 176 10.20 -15.56 2.69
CA LEU A 176 10.89 -14.30 2.44
C LEU A 176 10.66 -13.23 3.52
N PHE A 177 9.71 -13.44 4.44
CA PHE A 177 9.29 -12.41 5.38
C PHE A 177 10.46 -11.83 6.18
N ASN A 178 11.29 -12.70 6.74
CA ASN A 178 12.42 -12.29 7.57
C ASN A 178 13.52 -11.56 6.79
N ASN A 179 13.51 -11.61 5.46
CA ASN A 179 14.43 -10.86 4.61
C ASN A 179 14.03 -9.39 4.50
N PHE A 180 12.73 -9.08 4.64
CA PHE A 180 12.17 -7.76 4.36
C PHE A 180 11.48 -7.10 5.56
N PHE A 181 11.08 -7.85 6.57
CA PHE A 181 10.30 -7.37 7.71
C PHE A 181 10.87 -7.86 9.04
N GLU A 182 10.70 -7.04 10.08
CA GLU A 182 10.97 -7.39 11.46
C GLU A 182 9.82 -8.22 12.06
N ASN A 183 10.13 -9.13 12.98
CA ASN A 183 9.12 -9.97 13.64
C ASN A 183 8.07 -9.13 14.40
N THR A 184 8.45 -7.94 14.87
CA THR A 184 7.55 -6.99 15.53
C THR A 184 6.44 -6.49 14.60
N THR A 185 6.68 -6.46 13.28
CA THR A 185 5.72 -6.05 12.26
C THR A 185 4.73 -7.18 11.93
N GLN A 186 5.10 -8.43 12.21
CA GLN A 186 4.34 -9.62 11.82
C GLN A 186 2.91 -9.62 12.40
N SER A 187 2.77 -9.41 13.72
CA SER A 187 1.44 -9.42 14.35
C SER A 187 0.52 -8.34 13.79
N ILE A 188 1.08 -7.16 13.51
CA ILE A 188 0.32 -6.01 12.97
C ILE A 188 -0.18 -6.32 11.56
N VAL A 189 0.66 -6.95 10.74
CA VAL A 189 0.27 -7.42 9.40
C VAL A 189 -0.83 -8.48 9.50
N ILE A 190 -0.71 -9.45 10.40
CA ILE A 190 -1.71 -10.51 10.58
C ILE A 190 -3.06 -9.90 10.99
N ASP A 191 -3.07 -9.01 11.98
CA ASP A 191 -4.30 -8.36 12.46
C ASP A 191 -4.94 -7.50 11.38
N PHE A 192 -4.13 -6.70 10.67
CA PHE A 192 -4.60 -5.90 9.54
C PHE A 192 -5.21 -6.78 8.45
N MET A 193 -4.57 -7.89 8.07
CA MET A 193 -5.07 -8.75 6.99
C MET A 193 -6.32 -9.52 7.39
N ALA A 194 -6.43 -9.99 8.65
CA ALA A 194 -7.65 -10.60 9.15
C ALA A 194 -8.83 -9.63 9.02
N TYR A 195 -8.61 -8.37 9.41
CA TYR A 195 -9.60 -7.32 9.29
C TYR A 195 -9.92 -6.96 7.83
N ASN A 196 -8.89 -6.75 7.00
CA ASN A 196 -9.03 -6.36 5.59
C ASN A 196 -9.82 -7.42 4.79
N ILE A 197 -9.50 -8.70 4.95
CA ILE A 197 -10.21 -9.81 4.29
C ILE A 197 -11.69 -9.81 4.72
N MET A 198 -11.96 -9.68 6.01
CA MET A 198 -13.34 -9.64 6.50
C MET A 198 -14.11 -8.44 5.94
N GLN A 199 -13.50 -7.26 5.93
CA GLN A 199 -14.11 -6.05 5.37
C GLN A 199 -14.46 -6.19 3.89
N TRP A 200 -13.59 -6.78 3.09
CA TRP A 200 -13.88 -7.04 1.67
C TRP A 200 -15.00 -8.07 1.50
N ASN A 201 -15.05 -9.10 2.34
CA ASN A 201 -16.17 -10.04 2.34
C ASN A 201 -17.49 -9.32 2.68
N TYR A 202 -17.50 -8.43 3.69
CA TYR A 202 -18.66 -7.62 4.04
C TYR A 202 -19.13 -6.76 2.86
N PHE A 203 -18.22 -6.01 2.26
CA PHE A 203 -18.55 -5.15 1.12
C PHE A 203 -19.09 -5.92 -0.08
N LEU A 204 -18.57 -7.13 -0.37
CA LEU A 204 -18.97 -7.95 -1.52
C LEU A 204 -20.30 -8.70 -1.31
N VAL A 205 -20.66 -9.01 -0.06
CA VAL A 205 -21.95 -9.64 0.25
C VAL A 205 -23.04 -8.59 0.42
N ASP A 206 -22.69 -7.42 0.96
CA ASP A 206 -23.61 -6.32 1.23
C ASP A 206 -23.49 -5.18 0.19
N VAL A 207 -23.24 -5.53 -1.09
CA VAL A 207 -23.17 -4.61 -2.26
C VAL A 207 -24.48 -3.81 -2.47
N ARG A 208 -25.49 -4.03 -1.62
CA ARG A 208 -26.57 -3.08 -1.38
C ARG A 208 -26.48 -2.58 0.05
N ILE A 209 -25.55 -1.65 0.33
CA ILE A 209 -25.66 -0.76 1.49
C ILE A 209 -26.96 0.03 1.32
N ASN A 210 -28.07 -0.59 1.72
CA ASN A 210 -29.29 0.13 1.99
C ASN A 210 -29.06 0.88 3.31
N GLU A 211 -29.75 2.00 3.52
CA GLU A 211 -29.62 2.85 4.71
C GLU A 211 -29.69 2.05 6.05
N ALA A 212 -30.33 0.88 6.03
CA ALA A 212 -30.43 -0.04 7.17
C ALA A 212 -29.10 -0.54 7.77
N ASN A 213 -28.00 -0.59 6.99
CA ASN A 213 -26.70 -1.08 7.47
C ASN A 213 -25.62 0.02 7.51
N ALA A 214 -26.01 1.29 7.40
CA ALA A 214 -25.08 2.43 7.37
C ALA A 214 -24.20 2.50 8.64
N ASP A 215 -24.79 2.33 9.82
CA ASP A 215 -24.06 2.39 11.11
C ASP A 215 -22.94 1.34 11.21
N LEU A 216 -23.20 0.11 10.71
CA LEU A 216 -22.24 -0.99 10.72
C LEU A 216 -21.09 -0.71 9.74
N PHE A 217 -21.40 -0.12 8.59
CA PHE A 217 -20.40 0.33 7.63
C PHE A 217 -19.53 1.47 8.21
N ASP A 218 -20.12 2.40 8.95
CA ASP A 218 -19.40 3.52 9.55
C ASP A 218 -18.49 3.05 10.68
N GLU A 219 -18.94 2.13 11.53
CA GLU A 219 -18.10 1.48 12.54
C GLU A 219 -16.93 0.72 11.89
N ALA A 220 -17.19 0.04 10.78
CA ALA A 220 -16.16 -0.62 9.98
C ALA A 220 -15.15 0.40 9.43
N VAL A 221 -15.57 1.52 8.87
CA VAL A 221 -14.65 2.56 8.40
C VAL A 221 -13.77 3.09 9.53
N GLU A 222 -14.31 3.32 10.73
CA GLU A 222 -13.53 3.81 11.87
C GLU A 222 -12.53 2.76 12.40
N LYS A 223 -12.94 1.50 12.52
CA LYS A 223 -12.02 0.40 12.87
C LYS A 223 -10.92 0.23 11.81
N TYR A 224 -11.26 0.37 10.52
CA TYR A 224 -10.30 0.32 9.43
C TYR A 224 -9.20 1.37 9.59
N LYS A 225 -9.57 2.62 9.87
CA LYS A 225 -8.61 3.72 10.12
C LYS A 225 -7.65 3.39 11.26
N ILE A 226 -8.11 2.76 12.33
CA ILE A 226 -7.23 2.37 13.45
C ILE A 226 -6.20 1.32 13.02
N TYR A 227 -6.62 0.26 12.33
CA TYR A 227 -5.69 -0.77 11.85
C TYR A 227 -4.71 -0.22 10.81
N TYR A 228 -5.21 0.66 9.96
CA TYR A 228 -4.45 1.37 8.97
C TYR A 228 -3.33 2.23 9.58
N GLU A 229 -3.64 3.03 10.59
CA GLU A 229 -2.64 3.85 11.31
C GLU A 229 -1.59 2.99 12.01
N LYS A 230 -2.01 1.88 12.64
CA LYS A 230 -1.07 0.91 13.24
C LYS A 230 -0.13 0.33 12.20
N LEU A 231 -0.65 -0.04 11.03
CA LEU A 231 0.14 -0.59 9.93
C LEU A 231 1.14 0.43 9.39
N TYR A 232 0.71 1.67 9.17
CA TYR A 232 1.57 2.76 8.72
C TYR A 232 2.73 3.02 9.71
N GLN A 233 2.43 3.08 11.00
CA GLN A 233 3.44 3.24 12.04
C GLN A 233 4.41 2.06 12.09
N ALA A 234 3.92 0.83 11.92
CA ALA A 234 4.75 -0.37 11.89
C ALA A 234 5.75 -0.32 10.74
N PHE A 235 5.27 -0.08 9.51
CA PHE A 235 6.14 0.00 8.33
C PHE A 235 7.12 1.17 8.39
N THR A 236 6.72 2.29 8.98
CA THR A 236 7.62 3.43 9.17
C THR A 236 8.74 3.14 10.18
N LYS A 237 8.51 2.27 11.16
CA LYS A 237 9.49 1.88 12.18
C LYS A 237 10.29 0.63 11.82
N ASP A 238 9.81 -0.20 10.89
CA ASP A 238 10.45 -1.45 10.49
C ASP A 238 11.80 -1.20 9.79
N LYS A 239 12.88 -1.57 10.45
CA LYS A 239 14.24 -1.28 9.97
C LYS A 239 14.60 -2.09 8.73
N LYS A 240 14.13 -3.34 8.63
CA LYS A 240 14.43 -4.20 7.48
C LYS A 240 13.71 -3.71 6.23
N LEU A 241 12.46 -3.29 6.40
CA LEU A 241 11.66 -2.74 5.32
C LEU A 241 12.25 -1.40 4.84
N ASN A 242 12.59 -0.50 5.78
CA ASN A 242 13.16 0.79 5.45
C ASN A 242 14.59 0.70 4.86
N LYS A 243 15.34 -0.36 5.15
CA LYS A 243 16.65 -0.62 4.50
C LYS A 243 16.54 -0.69 2.98
N LEU A 244 15.40 -1.12 2.44
CA LEU A 244 15.16 -1.10 0.99
C LEU A 244 15.31 0.31 0.42
N LEU A 245 14.93 1.34 1.16
CA LEU A 245 15.04 2.73 0.70
C LEU A 245 16.49 3.19 0.53
N GLY A 246 17.48 2.47 1.09
CA GLY A 246 18.89 2.86 1.08
C GLY A 246 19.30 3.71 2.28
N ASN A 247 18.48 3.69 3.34
CA ASN A 247 18.73 4.34 4.62
C ASN A 247 19.35 3.36 5.62
#